data_AF-A0A081S712-F1
#
_entry.id   AF-A0A081S712-F1
#
_cell.length_a   1.000
_cell.length_b   1.000
_cell.length_c   1.000
_cell.angle_alpha   90.00
_cell.angle_beta   90.00
_cell.angle_gamma   90.00
#
_symmetry.space_group_name_H-M   'P 1'
#
loop_
_entity.id
_entity.type
_entity.pdbx_description
1 polymer ?
#
loop_
_entity_poly.entity_id
_entity_poly.type
_entity_poly.pdbx_seq_one_letter_code
_entity_poly.pdbx_strand_id
1 'polypeptide(L)' 'MAEEYSCPYCESIFESKDDLSKHIDRIHGDSGVLEGSKSS' A
#
# COMPACT_ATOMS: atom_id res chain seq x y z
N MET A 1 2.31 -6.68 -19.37
CA MET A 1 1.17 -6.40 -18.48
C MET A 1 1.73 -5.50 -17.41
N ALA A 2 1.39 -4.21 -17.41
CA ALA A 2 1.87 -3.31 -16.37
C ALA A 2 1.18 -3.70 -15.06
N GLU A 3 1.95 -4.03 -14.04
CA GLU A 3 1.43 -4.30 -12.70
C GLU A 3 1.20 -2.94 -12.04
N GLU A 4 -0.05 -2.48 -12.09
CA GLU A 4 -0.50 -1.22 -11.50
C GLU A 4 -1.00 -1.47 -10.07
N TYR A 5 -0.66 -0.58 -9.14
CA TYR A 5 -1.01 -0.71 -7.73
C TYR A 5 -2.22 0.16 -7.41
N SER A 6 -3.39 -0.44 -7.24
CA SER A 6 -4.63 0.27 -6.90
C SER A 6 -4.86 0.34 -5.39
N CYS A 7 -5.20 1.52 -4.87
CA CYS A 7 -5.55 1.71 -3.47
C CYS A 7 -6.92 1.08 -3.15
N PRO A 8 -7.04 0.23 -2.12
CA PRO A 8 -8.32 -0.41 -1.78
C PRO A 8 -9.32 0.53 -1.10
N TYR A 9 -8.87 1.72 -0.64
CA TYR A 9 -9.72 2.67 0.07
C TYR A 9 -10.35 3.73 -0.85
N CYS A 10 -9.62 4.14 -1.89
CA CYS A 10 -10.04 5.21 -2.80
C CYS A 10 -9.81 4.89 -4.29
N GLU A 11 -9.39 3.66 -4.61
CA GLU A 11 -9.20 3.16 -5.98
C GLU A 11 -8.18 3.96 -6.81
N SER A 12 -7.29 4.71 -6.15
CA SER A 12 -6.22 5.45 -6.80
C SER A 12 -5.15 4.50 -7.37
N ILE A 13 -4.75 4.73 -8.61
CA ILE A 13 -3.75 3.92 -9.32
C ILE A 13 -2.36 4.52 -9.13
N PHE A 14 -1.41 3.67 -8.77
CA PHE A 14 -0.01 4.03 -8.55
C PHE A 14 0.94 3.17 -9.39
N GLU A 15 2.05 3.78 -9.80
CA GLU A 15 3.10 3.13 -10.59
C GLU A 15 3.99 2.18 -9.76
N SER A 16 3.90 2.26 -8.43
CA SER A 16 4.76 1.49 -7.53
C SER A 16 4.12 1.29 -6.17
N LYS A 17 4.45 0.16 -5.53
CA LYS A 17 3.98 -0.18 -4.18
C LYS A 17 4.41 0.84 -3.12
N ASP A 18 5.60 1.44 -3.27
CA ASP A 18 6.09 2.50 -2.38
C ASP A 18 5.17 3.73 -2.36
N ASP A 19 4.71 4.16 -3.53
CA ASP A 19 3.84 5.33 -3.64
C ASP A 19 2.45 5.03 -3.07
N LEU A 20 1.91 3.83 -3.38
CA LEU A 20 0.69 3.35 -2.76
C LEU A 20 0.80 3.28 -1.22
N SER A 21 1.90 2.76 -0.69
CA SER A 21 2.12 2.65 0.75
C SER A 21 2.18 4.02 1.43
N LYS A 22 2.91 4.98 0.85
CA LYS A 22 2.97 6.36 1.36
C LYS A 22 1.62 7.06 1.24
N HIS A 23 0.88 6.79 0.18
CA HIS A 23 -0.47 7.30 0.00
C HIS A 23 -1.40 6.76 1.09
N ILE A 24 -1.42 5.46 1.35
CA ILE A 24 -2.25 4.87 2.41
C ILE A 24 -1.86 5.45 3.78
N ASP A 25 -0.57 5.58 4.09
CA ASP A 25 -0.11 6.15 5.36
C ASP A 25 -0.52 7.62 5.54
N ARG A 26 -0.40 8.45 4.49
CA ARG A 26 -0.69 9.90 4.58
C ARG A 26 -2.15 10.26 4.41
N ILE A 27 -2.89 9.52 3.57
CA ILE A 27 -4.29 9.81 3.22
C ILE A 27 -5.24 8.97 4.08
N HIS A 28 -4.91 7.69 4.27
CA HIS A 28 -5.77 6.75 5.00
C HIS A 28 -5.26 6.47 6.42
N GLY A 29 -4.05 6.90 6.79
CA GLY A 29 -3.52 6.76 8.15
C GLY A 29 -3.34 5.31 8.61
N ASP A 30 -3.48 4.33 7.72
CA ASP A 30 -3.42 2.91 8.05
C ASP A 30 -1.95 2.50 8.10
N SER A 31 -1.34 2.77 9.26
CA SER A 31 0.03 2.40 9.56
C SER A 31 0.14 0.88 9.50
N GLY A 32 0.77 0.41 8.43
CA GLY A 32 0.93 -0.99 8.07
C GLY A 32 1.64 -1.83 9.13
N VAL A 33 0.92 -2.20 10.19
CA VAL A 33 1.20 -3.39 10.99
C VAL A 33 0.50 -4.56 10.33
N LEU A 34 0.87 -4.87 9.08
CA LEU A 34 0.77 -6.25 8.62
C LEU A 34 1.95 -6.99 9.26
N GLU A 35 1.70 -7.34 10.51
CA GLU A 35 2.18 -8.48 11.26
C GLU A 35 3.46 -9.12 10.71
N GLY A 36 4.55 -8.88 11.44
CA GLY A 36 5.82 -9.53 11.20
C GLY A 36 5.66 -11.04 11.07
N SER A 37 5.87 -11.55 9.87
CA SER A 37 6.30 -12.91 9.64
C SER A 37 7.74 -13.03 10.16
N LYS A 38 7.84 -13.17 11.48
CA LYS A 38 8.93 -13.91 12.11
C LYS A 38 8.79 -15.37 11.64
N SER A 39 9.32 -15.68 10.47
CA SER A 39 9.68 -17.07 10.17
C SER A 39 10.85 -17.42 11.09
N SER A 40 10.59 -18.36 12.00
CA SER A 40 11.57 -19.01 12.87
C SER A 40 12.60 -19.81 12.07
#